data_AF-A0A4Y7TYB7-F1
#
_entry.id   AF-A0A4Y7TYB7-F1
#
_cell.length_a   1.000
_cell.length_b   1.000
_cell.length_c   1.000
_cell.angle_alpha   90.00
_cell.angle_beta   90.00
_cell.angle_gamma   90.00
#
_symmetry.space_group_name_H-M   'P 1'
#
loop_
_entity.id
_entity.type
_entity.pdbx_description
1 polymer ?
#
loop_
_entity_poly.entity_id
_entity_poly.type
_entity_poly.pdbx_seq_one_letter_code
_entity_poly.pdbx_strand_id
1 'polypeptide(L)'
;MPADCWSAGVILYIMICGSHPFDNGSLYEPSSYWGGSTSEEEESQFCSQLETQSRLKARIVDGRLDFGYYPWHDLLEVRSLVEALLVRDPIRRLTVEGALQHQWISSELEDLKGVYRQRILNSA
;
A
#
# COMPACT_ATOMS: atom_id res chain seq x y z
N MET A 1 17.06 -6.55 -0.69
CA MET A 1 15.91 -7.32 -0.17
C MET A 1 14.66 -6.91 -0.95
N PRO A 2 14.35 -7.57 -2.09
CA PRO A 2 13.26 -7.13 -2.97
C PRO A 2 11.87 -7.23 -2.31
N ALA A 3 11.68 -8.20 -1.42
CA ALA A 3 10.42 -8.38 -0.69
C ALA A 3 10.09 -7.18 0.22
N ASP A 4 11.08 -6.60 0.91
CA ASP A 4 10.83 -5.44 1.78
C ASP A 4 10.47 -4.18 0.99
N CYS A 5 11.07 -4.01 -0.20
CA CYS A 5 10.73 -2.91 -1.11
C CYS A 5 9.26 -3.02 -1.57
N TRP A 6 8.79 -4.25 -1.80
CA TRP A 6 7.37 -4.50 -2.09
C TRP A 6 6.47 -4.15 -0.91
N SER A 7 6.82 -4.61 0.30
CA SER A 7 6.08 -4.26 1.51
C SER A 7 6.02 -2.76 1.74
N ALA A 8 7.13 -2.04 1.49
CA ALA A 8 7.18 -0.58 1.56
C ALA A 8 6.22 0.08 0.55
N GLY A 9 6.15 -0.43 -0.69
CA GLY A 9 5.19 0.03 -1.69
C GLY A 9 3.72 -0.16 -1.26
N VAL A 10 3.40 -1.31 -0.65
CA VAL A 10 2.05 -1.58 -0.11
C VAL A 10 1.71 -0.62 1.02
N ILE A 11 2.63 -0.43 1.98
CA ILE A 11 2.43 0.49 3.11
C ILE A 11 2.25 1.92 2.59
N LEU A 12 3.09 2.35 1.64
CA LEU A 12 2.99 3.68 1.03
C LEU A 12 1.64 3.89 0.35
N TYR A 13 1.15 2.91 -0.41
CA TYR A 13 -0.17 2.96 -1.03
C TYR A 13 -1.28 3.16 0.02
N ILE A 14 -1.24 2.39 1.11
CA ILE A 14 -2.22 2.49 2.21
C ILE A 14 -2.15 3.85 2.89
N MET A 15 -0.95 4.39 3.14
CA MET A 15 -0.79 5.70 3.78
C MET A 15 -1.40 6.84 2.95
N ILE A 16 -1.38 6.73 1.62
CA ILE A 16 -1.85 7.79 0.70
C ILE A 16 -3.36 7.78 0.53
N CYS A 17 -3.98 6.59 0.39
CA CYS A 17 -5.41 6.50 0.04
C CYS A 17 -6.27 5.75 1.06
N GLY A 18 -5.68 5.18 2.11
CA GLY A 18 -6.39 4.50 3.20
C GLY A 18 -6.95 3.12 2.84
N SER A 19 -6.76 2.64 1.61
CA SER A 19 -7.18 1.32 1.16
C SER A 19 -5.99 0.47 0.73
N HIS A 20 -6.13 -0.85 0.81
CA HIS A 20 -5.09 -1.77 0.41
C HIS A 20 -5.07 -1.92 -1.14
N PRO A 21 -3.89 -1.92 -1.80
CA PRO A 21 -3.76 -1.88 -3.26
C PRO A 21 -4.39 -3.07 -3.99
N PHE A 22 -4.57 -4.18 -3.29
CA PHE A 22 -5.16 -5.39 -3.84
C PHE A 22 -6.53 -5.68 -3.22
N ASP A 23 -7.23 -4.68 -2.69
CA ASP A 23 -8.56 -4.81 -2.07
C ASP A 23 -9.64 -4.07 -2.86
N ASN A 24 -9.89 -4.47 -4.12
CA ASN A 24 -11.07 -3.99 -4.84
C ASN A 24 -12.32 -4.80 -4.45
N GLY A 25 -13.22 -4.17 -3.68
CA GLY A 25 -14.65 -4.48 -3.68
C GLY A 25 -15.19 -5.56 -2.73
N SER A 26 -14.75 -5.60 -1.47
CA SER A 26 -15.62 -6.13 -0.38
C SER A 26 -16.03 -5.01 0.58
N LEU A 27 -16.07 -3.77 0.09
CA LEU A 27 -16.61 -2.67 0.89
C LEU A 27 -18.12 -2.85 0.91
N TYR A 28 -18.66 -3.05 2.11
CA TYR A 28 -20.07 -3.16 2.48
C TYR A 28 -20.71 -4.55 2.34
N GLU A 29 -20.17 -5.56 3.03
CA GLU A 29 -21.09 -6.32 3.90
C GLU A 29 -20.90 -5.80 5.33
N PRO A 30 -21.83 -4.97 5.83
CA PRO A 30 -21.82 -4.61 7.23
C PRO A 30 -21.91 -5.90 8.06
N SER A 31 -20.96 -6.09 8.97
CA SER A 31 -21.14 -6.94 10.15
C SER A 31 -22.29 -6.36 10.99
N SER A 32 -23.52 -6.46 10.51
CA SER A 32 -24.74 -6.05 11.19
C SER A 32 -25.77 -7.17 11.09
N TYR A 33 -25.46 -8.31 11.69
CA TYR A 33 -26.45 -9.09 12.43
C TYR A 33 -25.70 -9.79 13.55
N TRP A 34 -25.57 -9.10 14.69
CA TRP A 34 -25.22 -9.76 15.92
C TRP A 34 -26.38 -10.73 16.23
N GLY A 35 -26.26 -12.01 15.89
CA GLY A 35 -27.32 -12.96 16.18
C GLY A 35 -27.10 -14.37 15.65
N GLY A 36 -26.75 -15.28 16.57
CA GLY A 36 -27.04 -16.71 16.47
C GLY A 36 -25.85 -17.59 16.10
N SER A 37 -25.24 -18.25 17.09
CA SER A 37 -24.26 -19.32 16.85
C SER A 37 -24.97 -20.57 16.30
N THR A 38 -24.66 -20.97 15.07
CA THR A 38 -24.89 -22.35 14.58
C THR A 38 -23.63 -22.90 13.91
N SER A 39 -23.35 -24.19 14.08
CA SER A 39 -22.12 -24.86 13.64
C SER A 39 -21.92 -24.92 12.12
N GLU A 40 -22.96 -24.65 11.33
CA GLU A 40 -22.92 -24.62 9.85
C GLU A 40 -22.41 -23.26 9.31
N GLU A 41 -22.46 -22.21 10.12
CA GLU A 41 -21.94 -20.88 9.79
C GLU A 41 -20.40 -20.83 9.86
N GLU A 42 -19.78 -21.64 10.72
CA GLU A 42 -18.31 -21.69 10.85
C GLU A 42 -17.64 -22.26 9.60
N GLU A 43 -18.22 -23.30 8.97
CA GLU A 43 -17.71 -23.85 7.70
C GLU A 43 -17.91 -22.88 6.53
N SER A 44 -19.06 -22.19 6.50
CA SER A 44 -19.36 -21.18 5.47
C SER A 44 -18.45 -19.95 5.60
N GLN A 45 -18.13 -19.53 6.83
CA GLN A 45 -17.22 -18.43 7.11
C GLN A 45 -15.76 -18.80 6.77
N PHE A 46 -15.35 -20.03 7.07
CA PHE A 46 -14.03 -20.54 6.68
C PHE A 46 -13.87 -20.63 5.16
N CYS A 47 -14.87 -21.16 4.44
CA CYS A 47 -14.87 -21.22 2.97
C CYS A 47 -14.83 -19.82 2.34
N SER A 48 -15.65 -18.89 2.84
CA SER A 48 -15.64 -17.48 2.40
C SER A 48 -14.28 -16.80 2.64
N GLN A 49 -13.65 -17.07 3.79
CA GLN A 49 -12.32 -16.57 4.08
C GLN A 49 -11.25 -17.16 3.17
N LEU A 50 -11.34 -18.46 2.85
CA LEU A 50 -10.40 -19.15 1.96
C LEU A 50 -10.51 -18.65 0.50
N GLU A 51 -11.73 -18.37 0.04
CA GLU A 51 -11.99 -17.74 -1.25
C GLU A 51 -11.45 -16.31 -1.30
N THR A 52 -11.66 -15.53 -0.24
CA THR A 52 -11.14 -14.16 -0.11
C THR A 52 -9.61 -14.14 -0.14
N GLN A 53 -8.95 -15.05 0.58
CA GLN A 53 -7.49 -15.21 0.58
C GLN A 53 -6.97 -15.64 -0.80
N SER A 54 -7.69 -16.54 -1.48
CA SER A 54 -7.31 -16.99 -2.82
C SER A 54 -7.42 -15.88 -3.86
N ARG A 55 -8.48 -15.06 -3.79
CA ARG A 55 -8.67 -13.88 -4.64
C ARG A 55 -7.62 -12.81 -4.38
N LEU A 56 -7.29 -12.54 -3.11
CA LEU A 56 -6.21 -11.63 -2.74
C LEU A 56 -4.86 -12.09 -3.31
N LYS A 57 -4.50 -13.37 -3.10
CA LYS A 57 -3.27 -13.96 -3.65
C LYS A 57 -3.23 -13.87 -5.18
N ALA A 58 -4.34 -14.18 -5.85
CA ALA A 58 -4.42 -14.06 -7.31
C ALA A 58 -4.15 -12.62 -7.78
N ARG A 59 -4.65 -11.60 -7.07
CA ARG A 59 -4.41 -10.18 -7.39
C ARG A 59 -2.99 -9.73 -7.12
N ILE A 60 -2.38 -10.16 -6.01
CA ILE A 60 -0.96 -9.93 -5.73
C ILE A 60 -0.11 -10.54 -6.84
N VAL A 61 -0.46 -11.76 -7.27
CA VAL A 61 0.20 -12.44 -8.38
C VAL A 61 -0.06 -11.70 -9.70
N ASP A 62 -1.26 -11.22 -9.99
CA ASP A 62 -1.57 -10.49 -11.23
C ASP A 62 -0.86 -9.12 -11.29
N GLY A 63 -0.61 -8.49 -10.14
CA GLY A 63 0.13 -7.24 -10.03
C GLY A 63 -0.62 -6.01 -10.56
N ARG A 64 -1.94 -6.12 -10.78
CA ARG A 64 -2.78 -4.99 -11.18
C ARG A 64 -3.06 -4.10 -9.97
N LEU A 65 -2.68 -2.83 -10.10
CA LEU A 65 -2.91 -1.77 -9.13
C LEU A 65 -4.03 -0.86 -9.66
N ASP A 66 -4.88 -0.38 -8.76
CA ASP A 66 -5.93 0.57 -9.11
C ASP A 66 -5.52 1.99 -8.73
N PHE A 67 -5.28 2.84 -9.72
CA PHE A 67 -4.99 4.26 -9.53
C PHE A 67 -6.10 5.16 -10.09
N GLY A 68 -7.29 4.60 -10.34
CA GLY A 68 -8.39 5.28 -11.02
C GLY A 68 -9.08 6.36 -10.17
N TYR A 69 -8.86 6.38 -8.87
CA TYR A 69 -9.56 7.24 -7.92
C TYR A 69 -8.64 8.28 -7.24
N TYR A 70 -9.25 9.32 -6.68
CA TYR A 70 -8.56 10.33 -5.86
C TYR A 70 -7.85 9.66 -4.68
N PRO A 71 -6.59 10.00 -4.34
CA PRO A 71 -5.82 11.19 -4.75
C PRO A 71 -4.81 10.99 -5.89
N TRP A 72 -4.83 9.85 -6.58
CA TRP A 72 -3.73 9.45 -7.48
C TRP A 72 -3.54 10.30 -8.73
N HIS A 73 -4.56 11.06 -9.14
CA HIS A 73 -4.48 11.97 -10.30
C HIS A 73 -3.63 13.22 -10.02
N ASP A 74 -3.60 13.69 -8.76
CA ASP A 74 -2.86 14.89 -8.36
C ASP A 74 -1.45 14.56 -7.84
N LEU A 75 -1.20 13.29 -7.50
CA LEU A 75 0.03 12.81 -6.87
C LEU A 75 0.88 11.96 -7.83
N LEU A 76 1.20 12.50 -9.01
CA LEU A 76 1.91 11.76 -10.07
C LEU A 76 3.28 11.23 -9.62
N GLU A 77 4.04 12.01 -8.85
CA GLU A 77 5.35 11.62 -8.33
C GLU A 77 5.26 10.52 -7.26
N VAL A 78 4.20 10.51 -6.45
CA VAL A 78 3.96 9.44 -5.48
C VAL A 78 3.58 8.17 -6.22
N ARG A 79 2.69 8.32 -7.20
CA ARG A 79 2.20 7.22 -8.02
C ARG A 79 3.36 6.51 -8.73
N SER A 80 4.27 7.25 -9.36
CA SER A 80 5.42 6.65 -10.05
C SER A 80 6.33 5.88 -9.10
N LEU A 81 6.54 6.38 -7.87
CA LEU A 81 7.30 5.66 -6.85
C LEU A 81 6.61 4.36 -6.43
N VAL A 82 5.30 4.40 -6.18
CA VAL A 82 4.51 3.23 -5.79
C VAL A 82 4.49 2.18 -6.90
N GLU A 83 4.28 2.59 -8.16
CA GLU A 83 4.35 1.71 -9.33
C GLU A 83 5.72 1.04 -9.45
N ALA A 84 6.82 1.75 -9.17
CA ALA A 84 8.18 1.24 -9.23
C ALA A 84 8.53 0.26 -8.07
N LEU A 85 7.94 0.45 -6.89
CA LEU A 85 8.09 -0.46 -5.74
C LEU A 85 7.23 -1.72 -5.87
N LEU A 86 6.07 -1.61 -6.53
CA LEU A 86 5.11 -2.71 -6.73
C LEU A 86 5.29 -3.40 -8.10
N VAL A 87 6.52 -3.42 -8.62
CA VAL A 87 6.87 -4.21 -9.80
C VAL A 87 6.93 -5.69 -9.45
N ARG A 88 6.22 -6.50 -10.23
CA ARG A 88 6.14 -7.97 -10.07
C ARG A 88 7.51 -8.64 -10.12
N ASP A 89 8.31 -8.29 -11.12
CA ASP A 89 9.66 -8.81 -11.31
C ASP A 89 10.62 -8.19 -10.27
N PRO A 90 11.19 -8.98 -9.34
CA PRO A 90 12.05 -8.46 -8.28
C PRO A 90 13.37 -7.88 -8.80
N ILE A 91 13.80 -8.22 -10.02
CA ILE A 91 15.03 -7.66 -10.62
C ILE A 91 14.77 -6.25 -11.16
N ARG A 92 13.55 -6.00 -11.65
CA ARG A 92 13.12 -4.70 -12.17
C ARG A 92 12.52 -3.79 -11.11
N ARG A 93 12.26 -4.32 -9.91
CA ARG A 93 11.72 -3.59 -8.78
C ARG A 93 12.73 -2.57 -8.26
N LEU A 94 12.22 -1.39 -7.92
CA LEU A 94 13.03 -0.33 -7.36
C LEU A 94 13.65 -0.78 -6.02
N THR A 95 14.95 -0.52 -5.84
CA THR A 95 15.64 -0.79 -4.57
C THR A 95 15.39 0.33 -3.56
N VAL A 96 15.75 0.11 -2.30
CA VAL A 96 15.66 1.14 -1.25
C VAL A 96 16.45 2.38 -1.64
N GLU A 97 17.67 2.20 -2.15
CA GLU A 97 18.53 3.31 -2.58
C GLU A 97 17.88 4.08 -3.74
N GLY A 98 17.31 3.38 -4.72
CA GLY A 98 16.59 4.00 -5.83
C GLY A 98 15.33 4.73 -5.38
N ALA A 99 14.59 4.17 -4.42
CA ALA A 99 13.40 4.79 -3.83
C ALA A 99 13.74 6.10 -3.10
N LEU A 100 14.81 6.11 -2.30
CA LEU A 100 15.27 7.31 -1.58
C LEU A 100 15.73 8.44 -2.51
N GLN A 101 16.12 8.11 -3.75
CA GLN A 101 16.49 9.09 -4.77
C GLN A 101 15.29 9.56 -5.62
N HIS A 102 14.10 8.98 -5.42
CA HIS A 102 12.92 9.36 -6.17
C HIS A 102 12.51 10.80 -5.86
N GLN A 103 12.10 11.56 -6.88
CA GLN A 103 11.79 12.98 -6.79
C GLN A 103 10.86 13.31 -5.64
N TRP A 104 9.77 12.54 -5.46
CA TRP A 104 8.85 12.69 -4.32
C TRP A 104 9.51 12.67 -2.93
N ILE A 105 10.51 11.80 -2.71
CA ILE A 105 11.23 11.74 -1.42
C ILE A 105 12.28 12.85 -1.35
N SER A 106 13.01 13.07 -2.44
CA SER A 106 14.13 14.00 -2.44
C SER A 106 13.72 15.48 -2.45
N SER A 107 12.54 15.81 -2.99
CA SER A 107 12.12 17.21 -3.20
C SER A 107 11.95 17.97 -1.88
N GLU A 108 11.38 17.32 -0.85
CA GLU A 108 11.14 17.96 0.44
C GLU A 108 12.30 17.73 1.44
N LEU A 109 13.20 16.80 1.13
CA LEU A 109 14.26 16.40 2.06
C LEU A 109 15.24 17.54 2.37
N GLU A 110 15.58 18.36 1.38
CA GLU A 110 16.53 19.46 1.57
C GLU A 110 15.92 20.59 2.39
N ASP A 111 14.66 20.92 2.13
CA ASP A 111 13.89 21.91 2.90
C ASP A 111 13.72 21.44 4.35
N LEU A 112 13.38 20.16 4.55
CA LEU A 112 13.19 19.58 5.87
C LEU A 112 14.50 19.55 6.68
N LYS A 113 15.64 19.23 6.04
CA LYS A 113 16.97 19.32 6.65
C LYS A 113 17.30 20.75 7.08
N GLY A 114 16.95 21.72 6.25
CA GLY A 114 17.11 23.15 6.56
C GLY A 114 16.30 23.53 7.82
N VAL A 115 15.02 23.20 7.84
CA VAL A 115 14.12 23.46 8.97
C VAL A 115 14.59 22.76 10.24
N TYR A 116 15.01 21.48 10.14
CA TYR A 116 15.50 20.71 11.27
C TYR A 116 16.77 21.33 11.87
N ARG A 117 17.76 21.68 11.03
CA ARG A 117 18.98 22.35 11.49
C ARG A 117 18.67 23.67 12.18
N GLN A 118 17.78 24.48 11.61
CA GLN A 118 17.40 25.76 12.19
C GLN A 118 16.67 25.62 13.53
N ARG A 119 15.81 24.61 13.68
CA ARG A 119 14.94 24.47 14.87
C ARG A 119 15.56 23.64 16.00
N ILE A 120 16.42 22.68 15.69
CA ILE A 120 16.94 21.71 16.66
C ILE A 120 18.42 21.91 16.95
N LEU A 121 19.22 22.29 15.95
CA LEU A 121 20.67 22.45 16.13
C LEU A 121 21.05 23.88 16.56
N ASN A 122 20.29 24.90 16.14
CA ASN A 122 20.55 26.29 16.51
C ASN A 122 19.78 26.76 17.75
N SER A 123 18.99 25.88 18.38
CA SER A 123 18.24 26.16 19.62
C SER A 123 18.91 25.62 20.89
N ALA A 124 20.12 25.06 20.75
CA ALA A 124 21.02 24.62 21.83
C ALA A 124 22.25 25.53 21.89
#